data_AF-A0A5C8K2D5-F1
#
_entry.id   AF-A0A5C8K2D5-F1
#
_cell.length_a   1.000
_cell.length_b   1.000
_cell.length_c   1.000
_cell.angle_alpha   90.00
_cell.angle_beta   90.00
_cell.angle_gamma   90.00
#
_symmetry.space_group_name_H-M   'P 1'
#
loop_
_entity.id
_entity.type
_entity.pdbx_description
1 polymer ?
#
loop_
_entity_poly.entity_id
_entity_poly.type
_entity_poly.pdbx_seq_one_letter_code
_entity_poly.pdbx_strand_id
1 'polypeptide(L)'
;MKTKETFLEELYHLVLSVDVTADERPAFLRAKQALEEGQDLQKVALNLKRELSPIMVEQKFSEEGLAFFKRLSKEYLGLGPKGAVFIL
;
A
#
# COMPACT_ATOMS: atom_id res chain seq x y z
N MET A 1 13.28 -6.04 -7.70
CA MET A 1 11.85 -6.41 -7.64
C MET A 1 11.66 -7.07 -6.29
N LYS A 2 10.80 -6.56 -5.40
CA LYS A 2 10.54 -7.24 -4.12
C LYS A 2 9.88 -8.59 -4.38
N THR A 3 10.24 -9.60 -3.59
CA THR A 3 9.52 -10.87 -3.62
C THR A 3 8.18 -10.70 -2.90
N LYS A 4 7.25 -11.61 -3.17
CA LYS A 4 5.99 -11.70 -2.44
C LYS A 4 6.24 -11.78 -0.93
N GLU A 5 7.29 -12.49 -0.49
CA GLU A 5 7.62 -12.68 0.92
C GLU A 5 8.02 -11.36 1.58
N THR A 6 8.91 -10.58 0.97
CA THR A 6 9.32 -9.28 1.52
C THR A 6 8.12 -8.31 1.61
N PHE A 7 7.23 -8.32 0.62
CA PHE A 7 6.04 -7.47 0.67
C PHE A 7 5.06 -7.92 1.77
N LEU A 8 4.90 -9.23 1.94
CA LEU A 8 4.03 -9.79 2.97
C LEU A 8 4.57 -9.49 4.37
N GLU A 9 5.88 -9.61 4.59
CA GLU A 9 6.55 -9.26 5.86
C GLU A 9 6.33 -7.77 6.21
N GLU A 10 6.48 -6.85 5.25
CA GLU A 10 6.17 -5.44 5.47
C GLU A 10 4.72 -5.20 5.88
N LEU A 11 3.77 -5.89 5.24
CA LEU A 11 2.35 -5.80 5.61
C LEU A 11 2.09 -6.34 7.02
N TYR A 12 2.76 -7.43 7.42
CA TYR A 12 2.69 -7.94 8.78
C TYR A 12 3.16 -6.89 9.80
N HIS A 13 4.29 -6.24 9.55
CA HIS A 13 4.79 -5.16 10.41
C HIS A 13 3.80 -4.01 10.53
N LEU A 14 3.24 -3.54 9.40
CA LEU A 14 2.27 -2.43 9.41
C LEU A 14 0.96 -2.80 10.11
N VAL A 15 0.46 -4.03 9.90
CA VAL A 15 -0.76 -4.51 10.55
C VAL A 15 -0.59 -4.63 12.07
N LEU A 16 0.61 -4.91 12.56
CA LEU A 16 0.92 -5.06 13.99
C LEU A 16 1.43 -3.77 14.64
N SER A 17 1.87 -2.79 13.86
CA SER A 17 2.38 -1.52 14.37
C SER A 17 1.31 -0.78 15.17
N VAL A 18 1.70 -0.18 16.29
CA VAL A 18 0.81 0.65 17.13
C VAL A 18 0.63 2.06 16.58
N ASP A 19 1.55 2.50 15.72
CA ASP A 19 1.57 3.86 15.16
C ASP A 19 0.69 3.97 13.92
N VAL A 20 0.39 2.83 13.28
CA VAL A 20 -0.51 2.73 12.14
C VAL A 20 -1.95 3.08 12.53
N THR A 21 -2.57 4.02 11.79
CA THR A 21 -3.87 4.57 12.15
C THR A 21 -5.01 3.56 11.91
N ALA A 22 -6.15 3.78 12.57
CA ALA A 22 -7.35 2.98 12.36
C ALA A 22 -7.90 3.08 10.94
N ASP A 23 -7.59 4.16 10.22
CA ASP A 23 -8.08 4.41 8.85
C ASP A 23 -7.30 3.60 7.80
N GLU A 24 -5.98 3.44 7.98
CA GLU A 24 -5.13 2.72 7.01
C GLU A 24 -4.97 1.22 7.32
N ARG A 25 -5.09 0.81 8.60
CA ARG A 25 -4.94 -0.60 9.03
C ARG A 25 -5.83 -1.58 8.26
N PRO A 26 -7.11 -1.28 7.95
CA PRO A 26 -7.95 -2.18 7.17
C PRO A 26 -7.39 -2.44 5.77
N ALA A 27 -6.80 -1.43 5.12
CA ALA A 27 -6.21 -1.58 3.79
C ALA A 27 -4.98 -2.51 3.84
N PHE A 28 -4.10 -2.34 4.83
CA PHE A 28 -2.97 -3.25 5.03
C PHE A 28 -3.41 -4.68 5.34
N LEU A 29 -4.44 -4.86 6.17
CA LEU A 29 -4.96 -6.19 6.51
C LEU A 29 -5.54 -6.92 5.29
N ARG A 30 -6.33 -6.23 4.46
CA ARG A 30 -6.88 -6.80 3.22
C ARG A 30 -5.78 -7.20 2.25
N ALA A 31 -4.78 -6.34 2.05
CA ALA A 31 -3.65 -6.65 1.19
C ALA A 31 -2.85 -7.87 1.69
N LYS A 32 -2.70 -8.02 3.01
CA LYS A 32 -2.02 -9.17 3.62
C LYS A 32 -2.78 -10.46 3.32
N GLN A 33 -4.08 -10.48 3.62
CA GLN A 33 -4.96 -11.64 3.36
C GLN A 33 -4.97 -12.02 1.89
N ALA A 34 -5.08 -11.05 0.99
CA ALA A 34 -5.03 -11.27 -0.44
C ALA A 34 -3.75 -11.99 -0.90
N LEU A 35 -2.58 -11.61 -0.37
CA LEU A 35 -1.32 -12.28 -0.71
C LEU A 35 -1.24 -13.68 -0.11
N GLU A 36 -1.73 -13.88 1.12
CA GLU A 36 -1.81 -15.19 1.77
C GLU A 36 -2.68 -16.17 0.99
N GLU A 37 -3.80 -15.68 0.44
CA GLU A 37 -4.72 -16.43 -0.41
C GLU A 37 -4.18 -16.71 -1.83
N GLY A 38 -2.96 -16.25 -2.13
CA GLY A 38 -2.29 -16.52 -3.40
C GLY A 38 -2.64 -15.54 -4.52
N GLN A 39 -3.23 -14.38 -4.21
CA GLN A 39 -3.42 -13.35 -5.23
C GLN A 39 -2.08 -12.82 -5.75
N ASP A 40 -2.12 -12.34 -7.00
CA ASP A 40 -0.97 -11.77 -7.68
C ASP A 40 -0.46 -10.50 -6.99
N LEU A 41 0.86 -10.43 -6.77
CA LEU A 41 1.50 -9.32 -6.04
C LEU A 41 1.24 -7.96 -6.70
N GLN A 42 1.28 -7.87 -8.03
CA GLN A 42 1.06 -6.61 -8.71
C GLN A 42 -0.38 -6.14 -8.55
N LYS A 43 -1.36 -7.06 -8.66
CA LYS A 43 -2.77 -6.74 -8.41
C LYS A 43 -3.00 -6.26 -6.99
N VAL A 44 -2.43 -6.94 -5.99
CA VAL A 44 -2.57 -6.53 -4.59
C VAL A 44 -1.95 -5.16 -4.36
N ALA A 45 -0.74 -4.92 -4.87
CA ALA A 45 -0.06 -3.63 -4.72
C ALA A 45 -0.84 -2.47 -5.35
N LEU A 46 -1.42 -2.68 -6.54
CA LEU A 46 -2.26 -1.67 -7.21
C LEU A 46 -3.55 -1.39 -6.43
N ASN A 47 -4.21 -2.41 -5.92
CA ASN A 47 -5.43 -2.25 -5.11
C ASN A 47 -5.12 -1.53 -3.79
N LEU A 48 -4.07 -1.95 -3.09
CA LEU A 48 -3.62 -1.32 -1.85
C LEU A 48 -3.34 0.17 -2.06
N LYS A 49 -2.65 0.52 -3.15
CA LYS A 49 -2.40 1.93 -3.49
C LYS A 49 -3.71 2.71 -3.66
N ARG A 50 -4.71 2.14 -4.35
CA ARG A 50 -6.02 2.80 -4.55
C ARG A 50 -6.76 3.02 -3.24
N GLU A 51 -6.71 2.06 -2.32
CA GLU A 51 -7.32 2.18 -0.99
C GLU A 51 -6.61 3.23 -0.12
N LEU A 52 -5.29 3.34 -0.23
CA LEU A 52 -4.47 4.26 0.55
C LEU A 52 -4.48 5.71 0.02
N SER A 53 -4.63 5.92 -1.29
CA SER A 53 -4.66 7.26 -1.90
C SER A 53 -5.60 8.26 -1.22
N PRO A 54 -6.89 7.97 -0.97
CA PRO A 54 -7.79 8.95 -0.32
C PRO A 54 -7.37 9.27 1.12
N ILE A 55 -6.84 8.31 1.86
CA ILE A 55 -6.36 8.51 3.24
C ILE A 55 -5.17 9.48 3.25
N MET A 56 -4.34 9.44 2.21
CA MET A 56 -3.19 10.34 2.03
C MET A 56 -3.64 11.77 1.75
N VAL A 57 -4.66 11.93 0.91
CA VAL A 57 -5.27 13.24 0.62
C VAL A 57 -5.87 13.86 1.88
N GLU A 58 -6.49 13.04 2.74
CA GLU A 58 -7.05 13.48 4.01
C GLU A 58 -6.00 13.72 5.12
N GLN A 59 -4.71 13.47 4.84
CA GLN A 59 -3.59 13.59 5.80
C GLN A 59 -3.78 12.75 7.08
N LYS A 60 -4.51 11.63 6.99
CA LYS A 60 -4.78 10.71 8.12
C LYS A 60 -3.78 9.56 8.23
N PHE A 61 -2.59 9.76 7.67
CA PHE A 61 -1.54 8.75 7.59
C PHE A 61 -0.65 8.77 8.83
N SER A 62 -0.25 7.58 9.28
CA SER A 62 0.94 7.46 10.14
C SER A 62 2.21 7.75 9.33
N GLU A 63 3.30 8.06 10.02
CA GLU A 63 4.60 8.23 9.37
C GLU A 63 5.06 6.92 8.69
N GLU A 64 4.84 5.77 9.33
CA GLU A 64 5.19 4.45 8.80
C GLU A 64 4.39 4.10 7.54
N GLY A 65 3.07 4.30 7.61
CA GLY A 65 2.17 4.08 6.49
C GLY A 65 2.50 4.99 5.31
N LEU A 66 2.86 6.25 5.57
CA LEU A 66 3.23 7.20 4.52
C LEU A 66 4.56 6.80 3.86
N ALA A 67 5.54 6.38 4.66
CA ALA A 67 6.80 5.87 4.15
C ALA A 67 6.59 4.64 3.28
N PHE A 68 5.74 3.71 3.71
CA PHE A 68 5.33 2.56 2.91
C PHE A 68 4.63 2.97 1.62
N PHE A 69 3.61 3.85 1.69
CA PHE A 69 2.86 4.31 0.53
C PHE A 69 3.74 5.00 -0.52
N LYS A 70 4.73 5.80 -0.09
CA LYS A 70 5.71 6.41 -1.00
C LYS A 70 6.57 5.36 -1.71
N ARG A 71 7.03 4.32 -1.00
CA ARG A 71 7.79 3.20 -1.60
C ARG A 71 6.92 2.39 -2.56
N LEU A 72 5.73 1.99 -2.11
CA LEU A 72 4.72 1.28 -2.92
C LEU A 72 4.44 2.07 -4.21
N SER A 73 4.22 3.37 -4.09
CA SER A 73 4.03 4.25 -5.22
C SER A 73 5.24 4.20 -6.15
N LYS A 74 6.47 4.39 -5.67
CA LYS A 74 7.67 4.36 -6.54
C LYS A 74 7.87 3.02 -7.25
N GLU A 75 7.66 1.91 -6.56
CA GLU A 75 7.90 0.55 -7.08
C GLU A 75 6.84 0.11 -8.10
N TYR A 76 5.59 0.52 -7.91
CA TYR A 76 4.45 0.13 -8.74
C TYR A 76 3.91 1.29 -9.61
N LEU A 77 4.59 2.45 -9.66
CA LEU A 77 4.36 3.56 -10.62
C LEU A 77 5.18 3.45 -11.90
N GLY A 78 5.88 2.35 -12.14
CA GLY A 78 6.34 2.03 -13.49
C GLY A 78 5.16 1.61 -14.37
N LEU A 79 4.46 2.61 -14.95
CA LEU A 79 3.31 2.55 -15.90
C LEU A 79 1.97 3.06 -15.34
N GLY A 80 1.87 4.38 -15.15
CA GLY A 80 0.83 5.13 -15.87
C GLY A 80 1.44 5.67 -17.17
N PRO A 81 0.73 5.76 -18.30
CA PRO A 81 1.28 6.42 -19.48
C PRO A 81 1.75 7.82 -19.08
N LYS A 82 2.98 8.17 -19.47
CA LYS A 82 3.54 9.51 -19.30
C LYS A 82 2.46 10.55 -19.61
N GLY A 83 1.97 11.26 -18.59
CA GLY A 83 1.11 12.44 -18.79
C GLY A 83 -0.17 12.56 -17.98
N ALA A 84 -0.67 11.52 -17.29
CA ALA A 84 -1.88 11.67 -16.48
C ALA A 84 -1.56 12.08 -15.04
N VAL A 85 -1.37 13.38 -14.83
CA VAL A 85 -1.52 13.99 -13.51
C VAL A 85 -3.02 13.95 -13.17
N PHE A 86 -3.42 13.10 -12.23
CA PHE A 86 -4.70 13.28 -11.57
C PHE A 86 -4.51 14.33 -10.48
N ILE A 87 -4.81 15.58 -10.84
CA ILE A 87 -5.17 16.61 -9.87
C ILE A 87 -6.56 16.23 -9.37
N LEU A 88 -6.68 15.90 -8.09
CA LEU A 88 -7.92 16.06 -7.35
C LEU A 88 -7.86 17.42 -6.67
#